data_AF-A0A5E3XID7-F1
#
_entry.id   AF-A0A5E3XID7-F1
#
_cell.length_a   1.000
_cell.length_b   1.000
_cell.length_c   1.000
_cell.angle_alpha   90.00
_cell.angle_beta   90.00
_cell.angle_gamma   90.00
#
_symmetry.space_group_name_H-M   'P 1'
#
loop_
_entity.id
_entity.type
_entity.pdbx_description
1 polymer ?
#
loop_
_entity_poly.entity_id
_entity_poly.type
_entity_poly.pdbx_seq_one_letter_code
_entity_poly.pdbx_strand_id
1 'polypeptide(L)'
;MASSPVVTDELAHLSALVSQSKHALQEGEALCSRANTLSNASAQDAFDVLALNTKIRWISDAVMEQLKLAACVVKDLENRRSKLEEQAQSWDRARSQQTTALDAILDSLGGQLVPPSFQDPVPDLDLFGSQHSDSEEEDPLQDGTPGHSPTLTIRGGSIRQWKRERKAEARQRDRSRWKSLRDFVDERAIEGALENIENERNELDNTLTVTAAYPHTLQDTLEKIEGGLAPREPPVDIAKILDLQESVGIHMAEQLEGLAVHYEQMERAQGESEAGEAFHEEDLQEMNRDTEELPVILGELGDDFNAIDSSFEELQSARRVSHEYLQRQRETLDDLDELGSIMGDMLQRQTEIEIEFAERLQELHHQLLDIDELTHRYHSYQDSYRKLLVEVARRRHYKDAADQIVRGMMSQLQAMTEEERQVREDFNAEHGQHLPSDICVFIERMPTRWEVRALDTELENLPDIPADLLSAAKDATGFEDGRMPPGAESL
;
A
#
# COMPACT_ATOMS: atom_id res chain seq x y z
N MET A 1 0.36 -68.32 -109.13
CA MET A 1 1.34 -68.21 -108.04
C MET A 1 0.59 -67.63 -106.86
N ALA A 2 0.32 -68.47 -105.87
CA ALA A 2 -0.46 -68.14 -104.69
C ALA A 2 0.39 -67.26 -103.77
N SER A 3 -0.06 -66.02 -103.54
CA SER A 3 0.43 -65.19 -102.45
C SER A 3 -0.04 -65.82 -101.13
N SER A 4 0.89 -66.01 -100.21
CA SER A 4 0.69 -66.71 -98.93
C SER A 4 -0.30 -65.97 -98.01
N PRO A 5 -1.22 -66.66 -97.31
CA PRO A 5 -2.08 -66.08 -96.28
C PRO A 5 -1.33 -65.66 -94.99
N VAL A 6 -0.04 -65.99 -94.87
CA VAL A 6 0.81 -65.70 -93.69
C VAL A 6 1.15 -64.21 -93.59
N VAL A 7 1.44 -63.55 -94.72
CA VAL A 7 1.85 -62.13 -94.76
C VAL A 7 0.70 -61.20 -94.35
N THR A 8 -0.56 -61.60 -94.57
CA THR A 8 -1.73 -60.80 -94.19
C THR A 8 -2.06 -60.87 -92.70
N ASP A 9 -1.68 -61.95 -92.02
CA ASP A 9 -1.94 -62.15 -90.58
C ASP A 9 -0.88 -61.42 -89.73
N GLU A 10 0.38 -61.47 -90.16
CA GLU A 10 1.50 -60.73 -89.53
C GLU A 10 1.30 -59.21 -89.58
N LEU A 11 0.81 -58.69 -90.71
CA LEU A 11 0.57 -57.27 -90.92
C LEU A 11 -0.62 -56.75 -90.08
N ALA A 12 -1.63 -57.60 -89.86
CA ALA A 12 -2.75 -57.29 -88.96
C ALA A 12 -2.33 -57.32 -87.49
N HIS A 13 -1.45 -58.25 -87.10
CA HIS A 13 -0.90 -58.35 -85.76
C HIS A 13 0.00 -57.15 -85.41
N LEU A 14 0.93 -56.78 -86.29
CA LEU A 14 1.78 -55.59 -86.12
C LEU A 14 0.95 -54.30 -86.04
N SER A 15 -0.10 -54.17 -86.84
CA SER A 15 -1.01 -53.03 -86.75
C SER A 15 -1.74 -52.95 -85.39
N ALA A 16 -2.07 -54.10 -84.79
CA ALA A 16 -2.65 -54.15 -83.45
C ALA A 16 -1.63 -53.74 -82.37
N LEU A 17 -0.38 -54.22 -82.46
CA LEU A 17 0.70 -53.84 -81.55
C LEU A 17 1.03 -52.34 -81.64
N VAL A 18 1.11 -51.78 -82.86
CA VAL A 18 1.29 -50.33 -83.07
C VAL A 18 0.12 -49.53 -82.50
N SER A 19 -1.12 -50.01 -82.67
CA SER A 19 -2.28 -49.34 -82.08
C SER A 19 -2.24 -49.37 -80.55
N GLN A 20 -1.76 -50.46 -79.95
CA GLN A 20 -1.64 -50.62 -78.50
C GLN A 20 -0.51 -49.75 -77.94
N SER A 21 0.67 -49.75 -78.57
CA SER A 21 1.79 -48.90 -78.17
C SER A 21 1.46 -47.41 -78.33
N LYS A 22 0.74 -47.03 -79.39
CA LYS A 22 0.23 -45.67 -79.58
C LYS A 22 -0.73 -45.25 -78.47
N HIS A 23 -1.65 -46.13 -78.10
CA HIS A 23 -2.60 -45.85 -77.02
C HIS A 23 -1.87 -45.68 -75.68
N ALA A 24 -0.93 -46.58 -75.37
CA ALA A 24 -0.12 -46.49 -74.15
C ALA A 24 0.72 -45.21 -74.10
N LEU A 25 1.35 -44.82 -75.22
CA LEU A 25 2.08 -43.56 -75.30
C LEU A 25 1.17 -42.34 -75.06
N GLN A 26 -0.01 -42.29 -75.69
CA GLN A 26 -0.96 -41.20 -75.49
C GLN A 26 -1.46 -41.10 -74.04
N GLU A 27 -1.70 -42.25 -73.39
CA GLU A 27 -2.09 -42.31 -71.98
C GLU A 27 -0.95 -41.87 -71.06
N GLY A 28 0.27 -42.33 -71.31
CA GLY A 28 1.48 -41.89 -70.60
C GLY A 28 1.74 -40.39 -70.74
N GLU A 29 1.64 -39.83 -71.96
CA GLU A 29 1.75 -38.39 -72.21
C GLU A 29 0.71 -37.59 -71.44
N ALA A 30 -0.54 -38.09 -71.36
CA ALA A 30 -1.60 -37.46 -70.61
C ALA A 30 -1.33 -37.47 -69.09
N LEU A 31 -0.79 -38.57 -68.55
CA LEU A 31 -0.39 -38.65 -67.13
C LEU A 31 0.78 -37.72 -66.83
N CYS A 32 1.85 -37.77 -67.62
CA CYS A 32 3.05 -36.93 -67.42
C CYS A 32 2.75 -35.44 -67.58
N SER A 33 1.91 -35.04 -68.54
CA SER A 33 1.51 -33.63 -68.71
C SER A 33 0.68 -33.11 -67.52
N ARG A 34 -0.22 -33.94 -66.97
CA ARG A 34 -0.97 -33.61 -65.74
C ARG A 34 -0.05 -33.56 -64.53
N ALA A 35 0.83 -34.54 -64.35
CA ALA A 35 1.83 -34.57 -63.29
C ALA A 35 2.74 -33.33 -63.32
N ASN A 36 3.25 -32.95 -64.50
CA ASN A 36 4.05 -31.74 -64.66
C ASN A 36 3.25 -30.46 -64.32
N THR A 37 1.97 -30.41 -64.67
CA THR A 37 1.11 -29.28 -64.29
C THR A 37 0.93 -29.20 -62.77
N LEU A 38 0.69 -30.34 -62.10
CA LEU A 38 0.58 -30.41 -60.64
C LEU A 38 1.91 -30.13 -59.93
N SER A 39 3.04 -30.60 -60.48
CA SER A 39 4.37 -30.32 -59.95
C SER A 39 4.70 -28.82 -60.02
N ASN A 40 4.38 -28.16 -61.14
CA ASN A 40 4.54 -26.70 -61.25
C ASN A 40 3.62 -25.94 -60.28
N ALA A 41 2.38 -26.39 -60.11
CA ALA A 41 1.47 -25.81 -59.11
C ALA A 41 1.97 -26.04 -57.67
N SER A 42 2.54 -27.22 -57.39
CA SER A 42 3.15 -27.58 -56.11
C SER A 42 4.34 -26.69 -55.78
N ALA A 43 5.20 -26.40 -56.75
CA ALA A 43 6.33 -25.49 -56.57
C ALA A 43 5.86 -24.07 -56.17
N GLN A 44 4.77 -23.59 -56.75
CA GLN A 44 4.17 -22.31 -56.37
C GLN A 44 3.57 -22.38 -54.96
N ASP A 45 2.82 -23.43 -54.62
CA ASP A 45 2.25 -23.61 -53.28
C ASP A 45 3.36 -23.75 -52.21
N ALA A 46 4.46 -24.45 -52.53
CA ALA A 46 5.64 -24.54 -51.68
C ALA A 46 6.28 -23.17 -51.40
N PHE A 47 6.44 -22.34 -52.44
CA PHE A 47 6.92 -20.96 -52.29
C PHE A 47 5.98 -20.14 -51.39
N ASP A 48 4.67 -20.23 -51.61
CA ASP A 48 3.67 -19.51 -50.81
C ASP A 48 3.72 -19.95 -49.34
N VAL A 49 3.83 -21.25 -49.06
CA VAL A 49 3.95 -21.77 -47.68
C VAL A 49 5.24 -21.26 -47.02
N LEU A 50 6.38 -21.26 -47.72
CA LEU A 50 7.64 -20.70 -47.20
C LEU A 50 7.51 -19.20 -46.88
N ALA A 51 6.90 -18.43 -47.79
CA ALA A 51 6.67 -17.01 -47.61
C ALA A 51 5.72 -16.73 -46.43
N LEU A 52 4.67 -17.52 -46.27
CA LEU A 52 3.76 -17.41 -45.12
C LEU A 52 4.45 -17.79 -43.81
N ASN A 53 5.20 -18.90 -43.77
CA ASN A 53 5.90 -19.35 -42.57
C ASN A 53 6.95 -18.34 -42.09
N THR A 54 7.72 -17.77 -43.02
CA THR A 54 8.68 -16.71 -42.68
C THR A 54 7.98 -15.47 -42.11
N LYS A 55 6.84 -15.08 -42.66
CA LYS A 55 6.03 -13.97 -42.15
C LYS A 55 5.45 -14.27 -40.76
N ILE A 56 4.87 -15.45 -40.55
CA ILE A 56 4.32 -15.87 -39.26
C ILE A 56 5.41 -15.86 -38.19
N ARG A 57 6.59 -16.41 -38.50
CA ARG A 57 7.74 -16.41 -37.58
C ARG A 57 8.20 -15.01 -37.24
N TRP A 58 8.32 -14.14 -38.25
CA TRP A 58 8.71 -12.75 -38.04
C TRP A 58 7.73 -11.99 -37.14
N ILE A 59 6.41 -12.16 -37.36
CA ILE A 59 5.39 -11.53 -36.50
C ILE A 59 5.47 -12.13 -35.08
N SER A 60 5.57 -13.45 -34.95
CA SER A 60 5.64 -14.11 -33.64
C SER A 60 6.86 -13.64 -32.83
N ASP A 61 8.04 -13.57 -33.46
CA ASP A 61 9.26 -13.08 -32.82
C ASP A 61 9.08 -11.60 -32.40
N ALA A 62 8.45 -10.77 -33.25
CA ALA A 62 8.18 -9.36 -32.93
C ALA A 62 7.20 -9.21 -31.76
N VAL A 63 6.10 -9.97 -31.74
CA VAL A 63 5.13 -9.98 -30.63
C VAL A 63 5.82 -10.40 -29.33
N MET A 64 6.66 -11.44 -29.35
CA MET A 64 7.41 -11.86 -28.17
C MET A 64 8.32 -10.77 -27.61
N GLU A 65 8.98 -9.98 -28.47
CA GLU A 65 9.77 -8.84 -28.01
C GLU A 65 8.89 -7.74 -27.40
N GLN A 66 7.70 -7.49 -27.94
CA GLN A 66 6.75 -6.53 -27.34
C GLN A 66 6.22 -7.03 -25.98
N LEU A 67 5.90 -8.31 -25.85
CA LEU A 67 5.48 -8.91 -24.58
C LEU A 67 6.58 -8.81 -23.51
N LYS A 68 7.86 -8.94 -23.89
CA LYS A 68 8.98 -8.70 -22.96
C LYS A 68 9.04 -7.24 -22.47
N LEU A 69 8.79 -6.28 -23.37
CA LEU A 69 8.72 -4.87 -22.97
C LEU A 69 7.54 -4.62 -22.05
N ALA A 70 6.39 -5.21 -22.32
CA ALA A 70 5.22 -5.12 -21.45
C ALA A 70 5.47 -5.78 -20.08
N ALA A 71 6.17 -6.91 -20.01
CA ALA A 71 6.60 -7.51 -18.75
C ALA A 71 7.53 -6.58 -17.94
N CYS A 72 8.37 -5.78 -18.60
CA CYS A 72 9.15 -4.74 -17.92
C CYS A 72 8.25 -3.65 -17.30
N VAL A 73 7.15 -3.29 -17.95
CA VAL A 73 6.17 -2.33 -17.41
C VAL A 73 5.45 -2.90 -16.19
N VAL A 74 5.07 -4.19 -16.22
CA VAL A 74 4.52 -4.89 -15.04
C VAL A 74 5.47 -4.76 -13.85
N LYS A 75 6.76 -5.07 -14.07
CA LYS A 75 7.79 -4.94 -13.04
C LYS A 75 7.98 -3.50 -12.55
N ASP A 76 7.89 -2.52 -13.44
CA ASP A 76 7.96 -1.10 -13.05
C ASP A 76 6.80 -0.69 -12.14
N LEU A 77 5.57 -1.12 -12.48
CA LEU A 77 4.38 -0.89 -11.65
C LEU A 77 4.51 -1.55 -10.26
N GLU A 78 5.01 -2.78 -10.20
CA GLU A 78 5.28 -3.49 -8.93
C GLU A 78 6.29 -2.73 -8.06
N ASN A 79 7.39 -2.26 -8.65
CA ASN A 79 8.43 -1.52 -7.93
C ASN A 79 7.89 -0.20 -7.38
N ARG A 80 7.13 0.54 -8.19
CA ARG A 80 6.49 1.80 -7.78
C ARG A 80 5.53 1.57 -6.63
N ARG A 81 4.66 0.56 -6.74
CA ARG A 81 3.75 0.17 -5.66
C ARG A 81 4.50 -0.18 -4.38
N SER A 82 5.52 -1.03 -4.46
CA SER A 82 6.32 -1.45 -3.30
C SER A 82 6.94 -0.24 -2.60
N LYS A 83 7.40 0.76 -3.35
CA LYS A 83 7.93 2.01 -2.80
C LYS A 83 6.87 2.82 -2.03
N LEU A 84 5.64 2.90 -2.54
CA LEU A 84 4.54 3.58 -1.83
C LEU A 84 4.18 2.84 -0.53
N GLU A 85 4.13 1.50 -0.57
CA GLU A 85 3.89 0.67 0.61
C GLU A 85 5.00 0.84 1.66
N GLU A 86 6.26 0.89 1.25
CA GLU A 86 7.40 1.18 2.14
C GLU A 86 7.28 2.56 2.81
N GLN A 87 6.86 3.58 2.05
CA GLN A 87 6.63 4.92 2.58
C GLN A 87 5.50 4.93 3.61
N ALA A 88 4.37 4.30 3.30
CA ALA A 88 3.25 4.16 4.24
C ALA A 88 3.68 3.45 5.53
N GLN A 89 4.41 2.33 5.42
CA GLN A 89 4.94 1.59 6.59
C GLN A 89 5.96 2.39 7.40
N SER A 90 6.74 3.27 6.76
CA SER A 90 7.68 4.15 7.46
C SER A 90 6.93 5.20 8.27
N TRP A 91 5.85 5.75 7.72
CA TRP A 91 4.97 6.68 8.41
C TRP A 91 4.21 6.00 9.55
N ASP A 92 3.68 4.78 9.34
CA ASP A 92 3.00 4.00 10.38
C ASP A 92 3.90 3.75 11.59
N ARG A 93 5.20 3.51 11.35
CA ARG A 93 6.23 3.38 12.39
C ARG A 93 6.45 4.70 13.14
N ALA A 94 6.55 5.82 12.43
CA ALA A 94 6.72 7.14 13.04
C ALA A 94 5.48 7.51 13.88
N ARG A 95 4.28 7.27 13.36
CA ARG A 95 3.01 7.45 14.06
C ARG A 95 2.98 6.66 15.36
N SER A 96 3.25 5.35 15.30
CA SER A 96 3.24 4.50 16.48
C SER A 96 4.20 5.00 17.57
N GLN A 97 5.39 5.48 17.18
CA GLN A 97 6.35 6.06 18.13
C GLN A 97 5.82 7.32 18.81
N GLN A 98 5.23 8.24 18.05
CA GLN A 98 4.73 9.50 18.60
C GLN A 98 3.46 9.33 19.43
N THR A 99 2.51 8.50 19.01
CA THR A 99 1.33 8.17 19.83
C THR A 99 1.76 7.51 21.14
N THR A 100 2.72 6.57 21.11
CA THR A 100 3.26 5.96 22.33
C THR A 100 3.93 7.00 23.24
N ALA A 101 4.63 7.98 22.66
CA ALA A 101 5.24 9.07 23.44
C ALA A 101 4.19 9.98 24.09
N LEU A 102 3.11 10.30 23.35
CA LEU A 102 1.97 11.06 23.86
C LEU A 102 1.27 10.31 25.01
N ASP A 103 0.98 9.02 24.83
CA ASP A 103 0.38 8.18 25.87
C ASP A 103 1.26 8.13 27.12
N ALA A 104 2.58 7.98 26.95
CA ALA A 104 3.52 7.97 28.06
C ALA A 104 3.54 9.29 28.86
N ILE A 105 3.42 10.46 28.20
CA ILE A 105 3.33 11.74 28.91
C ILE A 105 1.96 11.93 29.56
N LEU A 106 0.87 11.51 28.92
CA LEU A 106 -0.48 11.56 29.51
C LEU A 106 -0.58 10.66 30.76
N ASP A 107 -0.02 9.45 30.72
CA ASP A 107 0.07 8.57 31.88
C ASP A 107 0.92 9.18 33.01
N SER A 108 2.03 9.83 32.63
CA SER A 108 2.89 10.57 33.57
C SER A 108 2.16 11.77 34.21
N LEU A 109 1.28 12.46 33.49
CA LEU A 109 0.39 13.48 34.03
C LEU A 109 -0.69 12.89 34.96
N GLY A 110 -1.22 11.71 34.62
CA GLY A 110 -2.18 10.98 35.46
C GLY A 110 -1.60 10.58 36.83
N GLY A 111 -0.28 10.33 36.88
CA GLY A 111 0.43 10.07 38.13
C GLY A 111 0.64 11.29 39.05
N GLN A 112 0.43 12.51 38.55
CA GLN A 112 0.67 13.74 39.31
C GLN A 112 -0.63 14.27 39.90
N LEU A 113 -0.73 14.21 41.22
CA LEU A 113 -1.92 14.63 41.97
C LEU A 113 -1.89 16.13 42.25
N VAL A 114 -3.04 16.78 42.04
CA VAL A 114 -3.26 18.20 42.33
C VAL A 114 -3.99 18.35 43.68
N PRO A 115 -3.39 19.06 44.66
CA PRO A 115 -4.05 19.27 45.95
C PRO A 115 -5.38 20.02 45.79
N PRO A 116 -6.47 19.60 46.47
CA PRO A 116 -7.77 20.25 46.38
C PRO A 116 -7.76 21.73 46.78
N SER A 117 -6.81 22.14 47.62
CA SER A 117 -6.62 23.54 48.04
C SER A 117 -6.21 24.48 46.92
N PHE A 118 -5.82 23.96 45.75
CA PHE A 118 -5.60 24.77 44.53
C PHE A 118 -6.91 25.04 43.79
N GLN A 119 -8.00 24.36 44.16
CA GLN A 119 -9.29 24.39 43.48
C GLN A 119 -10.34 25.17 44.28
N ASP A 120 -9.94 25.90 45.33
CA ASP A 120 -10.89 26.73 46.08
C ASP A 120 -11.51 27.74 45.11
N PRO A 121 -12.85 27.71 44.90
CA PRO A 121 -13.50 28.60 43.98
C PRO A 121 -13.41 30.01 44.56
N VAL A 122 -12.50 30.82 44.03
CA VAL A 122 -12.57 32.27 44.23
C VAL A 122 -13.88 32.71 43.56
N PRO A 123 -14.82 33.34 44.27
CA PRO A 123 -16.19 33.57 43.77
C PRO A 123 -16.35 34.46 42.54
N ASP A 124 -15.32 34.86 41.79
CA ASP A 124 -15.47 35.89 40.74
C ASP A 124 -14.44 35.86 39.58
N LEU A 125 -13.75 34.73 39.32
CA LEU A 125 -12.77 34.66 38.20
C LEU A 125 -13.02 33.47 37.27
N ASP A 126 -14.13 33.54 36.53
CA ASP A 126 -14.36 32.78 35.29
C ASP A 126 -13.46 33.33 34.16
N LEU A 127 -12.16 33.04 34.22
CA LEU A 127 -11.21 33.42 33.16
C LEU A 127 -10.81 32.24 32.25
N PHE A 128 -11.10 31.01 32.65
CA PHE A 128 -10.98 29.82 31.80
C PHE A 128 -12.35 29.16 31.72
N GLY A 129 -12.97 29.25 30.53
CA GLY A 129 -14.36 28.85 30.28
C GLY A 129 -14.66 27.45 30.80
N SER A 130 -15.52 27.39 31.82
CA SER A 130 -16.09 26.12 32.26
C SER A 130 -16.96 25.56 31.13
N GLN A 131 -16.58 24.41 30.59
CA GLN A 131 -17.48 23.59 29.80
C GLN A 131 -18.63 23.15 30.70
N HIS A 132 -19.85 23.49 30.29
CA HIS A 132 -21.09 23.10 30.96
C HIS A 132 -21.17 21.58 31.08
N SER A 133 -21.12 21.10 32.32
CA SER A 133 -21.62 19.77 32.66
C SER A 133 -23.11 19.92 32.93
N ASP A 134 -23.93 19.61 31.93
CA ASP A 134 -25.36 19.36 32.12
C ASP A 134 -25.51 18.27 33.18
N SER A 135 -25.99 18.67 34.35
CA SER A 135 -26.46 17.73 35.38
C SER A 135 -27.84 18.20 35.80
N GLU A 136 -28.76 17.25 35.64
CA GLU A 136 -30.19 17.38 35.63
C GLU A 136 -30.76 17.96 36.93
N GLU A 137 -31.83 18.73 36.74
CA GLU A 137 -32.72 19.25 37.77
C GLU A 137 -33.35 18.10 38.57
N GLU A 138 -33.21 18.12 39.90
CA GLU A 138 -34.23 17.53 40.78
C GLU A 138 -34.65 18.54 41.85
N ASP A 139 -35.97 18.72 41.88
CA ASP A 139 -36.80 19.71 42.56
C ASP A 139 -36.81 19.57 44.10
N PRO A 140 -37.14 20.64 44.84
CA PRO A 140 -37.18 20.66 46.29
C PRO A 140 -38.58 20.33 46.84
N LEU A 141 -38.68 19.35 47.73
CA LEU A 141 -39.89 19.17 48.54
C LEU A 141 -39.70 19.72 49.95
N GLN A 142 -40.46 20.79 50.19
CA GLN A 142 -40.93 21.28 51.48
C GLN A 142 -41.64 20.18 52.27
N ASP A 143 -41.39 20.13 53.59
CA ASP A 143 -42.49 19.99 54.54
C ASP A 143 -42.14 20.68 55.87
N GLY A 144 -43.16 21.25 56.51
CA GLY A 144 -43.01 22.38 57.42
C GLY A 144 -43.34 22.13 58.89
N THR A 145 -42.93 23.15 59.66
CA THR A 145 -43.61 23.74 60.81
C THR A 145 -43.34 23.12 62.22
N PRO A 146 -43.68 23.82 63.33
CA PRO A 146 -42.70 24.58 64.09
C PRO A 146 -42.76 24.32 65.62
N GLY A 147 -41.71 24.66 66.36
CA GLY A 147 -41.71 24.49 67.83
C GLY A 147 -40.73 25.39 68.55
N HIS A 148 -41.25 26.41 69.21
CA HIS A 148 -40.56 27.32 70.12
C HIS A 148 -39.87 26.58 71.28
N SER A 149 -38.63 26.95 71.64
CA SER A 149 -38.34 27.79 72.81
C SER A 149 -36.84 27.86 73.16
N PRO A 150 -36.43 28.91 73.89
CA PRO A 150 -35.06 29.40 73.96
C PRO A 150 -34.30 28.78 75.14
N THR A 151 -33.04 28.40 74.93
CA THR A 151 -32.11 28.26 76.05
C THR A 151 -30.70 28.63 75.59
N LEU A 152 -30.30 29.84 75.99
CA LEU A 152 -28.92 30.28 76.09
C LEU A 152 -28.14 29.26 76.92
N THR A 153 -27.22 28.55 76.29
CA THR A 153 -26.09 27.93 77.00
C THR A 153 -24.82 28.23 76.22
N ILE A 154 -24.08 29.19 76.78
CA ILE A 154 -22.69 29.51 76.51
C ILE A 154 -21.86 28.22 76.59
N ARG A 155 -20.83 28.13 75.74
CA ARG A 155 -19.67 27.21 75.77
C ARG A 155 -19.80 25.95 74.89
N GLY A 156 -19.33 26.06 73.64
CA GLY A 156 -19.16 24.90 72.76
C GLY A 156 -18.69 25.15 71.31
N GLY A 157 -18.37 26.39 70.91
CA GLY A 157 -17.96 26.71 69.52
C GLY A 157 -16.66 26.04 69.06
N SER A 158 -15.82 25.65 70.02
CA SER A 158 -14.51 25.07 69.75
C SER A 158 -14.64 23.60 69.27
N ILE A 159 -15.45 22.74 69.92
CA ILE A 159 -15.55 21.30 69.55
C ILE A 159 -16.00 21.03 68.10
N ARG A 160 -16.87 21.88 67.55
CA ARG A 160 -17.36 21.74 66.17
C ARG A 160 -16.31 22.17 65.15
N GLN A 161 -15.47 23.14 65.48
CA GLN A 161 -14.36 23.58 64.65
C GLN A 161 -13.27 22.50 64.59
N TRP A 162 -12.90 21.90 65.73
CA TRP A 162 -11.89 20.81 65.76
C TRP A 162 -12.37 19.57 65.00
N LYS A 163 -13.67 19.25 65.06
CA LYS A 163 -14.23 18.13 64.27
C LYS A 163 -14.26 18.43 62.77
N ARG A 164 -14.37 19.69 62.36
CA ARG A 164 -14.29 20.10 60.94
C ARG A 164 -12.85 20.11 60.46
N GLU A 165 -11.91 20.68 61.22
CA GLU A 165 -10.47 20.68 60.95
C GLU A 165 -9.94 19.24 60.87
N ARG A 166 -10.25 18.40 61.85
CA ARG A 166 -9.82 16.98 61.85
C ARG A 166 -10.47 16.14 60.74
N LYS A 167 -11.66 16.53 60.26
CA LYS A 167 -12.32 15.91 59.09
C LYS A 167 -11.75 16.44 57.76
N ALA A 168 -11.30 17.70 57.72
CA ALA A 168 -10.59 18.28 56.58
C ALA A 168 -9.17 17.69 56.46
N GLU A 169 -8.46 17.53 57.57
CA GLU A 169 -7.17 16.81 57.66
C GLU A 169 -7.33 15.34 57.27
N ALA A 170 -8.41 14.66 57.68
CA ALA A 170 -8.69 13.30 57.25
C ALA A 170 -9.01 13.21 55.74
N ARG A 171 -9.66 14.24 55.16
CA ARG A 171 -9.90 14.36 53.71
C ARG A 171 -8.64 14.69 52.93
N GLN A 172 -7.71 15.46 53.48
CA GLN A 172 -6.39 15.71 52.89
C GLN A 172 -5.53 14.45 52.85
N ARG A 173 -5.72 13.51 53.78
CA ARG A 173 -5.05 12.19 53.74
C ARG A 173 -5.67 11.23 52.74
N ASP A 174 -6.92 11.45 52.34
CA ASP A 174 -7.61 10.63 51.35
C ASP A 174 -7.28 11.10 49.93
N ARG A 175 -6.10 10.66 49.45
CA ARG A 175 -5.56 10.99 48.13
C ARG A 175 -6.34 10.37 46.97
N SER A 176 -7.24 9.41 47.26
CA SER A 176 -8.04 8.74 46.23
C SER A 176 -9.00 9.67 45.48
N ARG A 177 -9.30 10.84 46.06
CA ARG A 177 -10.23 11.84 45.50
C ARG A 177 -9.52 13.05 44.90
N TRP A 178 -8.18 13.04 44.85
CA TRP A 178 -7.42 14.15 44.31
C TRP A 178 -7.46 14.06 42.80
N LYS A 179 -7.71 15.21 42.15
CA LYS A 179 -7.65 15.27 40.70
C LYS A 179 -6.20 15.11 40.25
N SER A 180 -5.99 14.45 39.12
CA SER A 180 -4.68 14.39 38.47
C SER A 180 -4.45 15.61 37.58
N LEU A 181 -3.22 15.86 37.14
CA LEU A 181 -2.97 16.86 36.09
C LEU A 181 -3.66 16.51 34.77
N ARG A 182 -3.81 15.20 34.50
CA ARG A 182 -4.50 14.69 33.32
C ARG A 182 -5.98 15.08 33.31
N ASP A 183 -6.63 15.24 34.47
CA ASP A 183 -8.03 15.66 34.56
C ASP A 183 -8.27 17.10 34.06
N PHE A 184 -7.21 17.89 33.84
CA PHE A 184 -7.24 19.24 33.29
C PHE A 184 -6.87 19.28 31.80
N VAL A 185 -6.63 18.12 31.19
CA VAL A 185 -6.32 17.96 29.77
C VAL A 185 -7.61 17.69 28.99
N ASP A 186 -7.74 18.31 27.82
CA ASP A 186 -8.85 18.03 26.89
C ASP A 186 -8.59 16.73 26.10
N GLU A 187 -8.87 15.59 26.73
CA GLU A 187 -8.67 14.27 26.10
C GLU A 187 -9.56 14.07 24.87
N ARG A 188 -10.75 14.69 24.84
CA ARG A 188 -11.68 14.57 23.71
C ARG A 188 -11.08 15.17 22.44
N ALA A 189 -10.40 16.30 22.56
CA ALA A 189 -9.70 16.91 21.43
C ALA A 189 -8.55 16.02 20.92
N ILE A 190 -7.84 15.33 21.82
CA ILE A 190 -6.75 14.41 21.45
C ILE A 190 -7.30 13.18 20.72
N GLU A 191 -8.31 12.54 21.30
CA GLU A 191 -8.97 11.37 20.70
C GLU A 191 -9.52 11.72 19.31
N GLY A 192 -10.17 12.88 19.16
CA GLY A 192 -10.66 13.34 17.86
C GLY A 192 -9.55 13.57 16.82
N ALA A 193 -8.40 14.11 17.24
CA ALA A 193 -7.25 14.27 16.35
C ALA A 193 -6.65 12.92 15.90
N LEU A 194 -6.54 11.95 16.82
CA LEU A 194 -6.05 10.60 16.51
C LEU A 194 -7.03 9.84 15.60
N GLU A 195 -8.34 9.98 15.83
CA GLU A 195 -9.38 9.39 14.97
C GLU A 195 -9.32 9.99 13.56
N ASN A 196 -9.11 11.30 13.43
CA ASN A 196 -8.93 11.94 12.13
C ASN A 196 -7.71 11.39 11.37
N ILE A 197 -6.56 11.25 12.05
CA ILE A 197 -5.35 10.65 11.47
C ILE A 197 -5.62 9.21 10.99
N GLU A 198 -6.38 8.42 11.75
CA GLU A 198 -6.74 7.04 11.36
C GLU A 198 -7.66 7.03 10.13
N ASN A 199 -8.65 7.93 10.07
CA ASN A 199 -9.54 8.06 8.92
C ASN A 199 -8.76 8.44 7.65
N GLU A 200 -7.87 9.43 7.73
CA GLU A 200 -7.03 9.82 6.60
C GLU A 200 -6.05 8.72 6.18
N ARG A 201 -5.52 7.95 7.14
CA ARG A 201 -4.68 6.77 6.84
C ARG A 201 -5.47 5.67 6.12
N ASN A 202 -6.73 5.45 6.49
CA ASN A 202 -7.62 4.53 5.80
C ASN A 202 -7.93 5.00 4.38
N GLU A 203 -8.11 6.31 4.16
CA GLU A 203 -8.25 6.87 2.82
C GLU A 203 -6.97 6.67 1.98
N LEU A 204 -5.79 6.91 2.55
CA LEU A 204 -4.51 6.62 1.90
C LEU A 204 -4.40 5.13 1.49
N ASP A 205 -4.86 4.22 2.36
CA ASP A 205 -4.87 2.79 2.08
C ASP A 205 -5.81 2.44 0.93
N ASN A 206 -7.02 3.01 0.93
CA ASN A 206 -7.97 2.87 -0.17
C ASN A 206 -7.34 3.29 -1.50
N THR A 207 -6.61 4.40 -1.54
CA THR A 207 -5.88 4.85 -2.73
C THR A 207 -4.84 3.83 -3.22
N LEU A 208 -4.14 3.13 -2.31
CA LEU A 208 -3.20 2.05 -2.66
C LEU A 208 -3.88 0.75 -3.15
N THR A 209 -5.09 0.46 -2.67
CA THR A 209 -5.81 -0.76 -3.10
C THR A 209 -6.21 -0.71 -4.58
N VAL A 210 -6.44 0.48 -5.14
CA VAL A 210 -6.86 0.69 -6.53
C VAL A 210 -5.86 0.08 -7.52
N THR A 211 -4.55 0.12 -7.22
CA THR A 211 -3.50 -0.37 -8.13
C THR A 211 -3.03 -1.79 -7.83
N ALA A 212 -3.65 -2.47 -6.84
CA ALA A 212 -3.21 -3.79 -6.40
C ALA A 212 -3.36 -4.87 -7.46
N ALA A 213 -4.39 -4.76 -8.29
CA ALA A 213 -4.67 -5.74 -9.32
C ALA A 213 -3.87 -5.50 -10.62
N TYR A 214 -3.22 -4.35 -10.80
CA TYR A 214 -2.63 -3.99 -12.11
C TYR A 214 -1.54 -4.97 -12.56
N PRO A 215 -0.53 -5.31 -11.75
CA PRO A 215 0.51 -6.25 -12.18
C PRO A 215 -0.05 -7.62 -12.57
N HIS A 216 -0.96 -8.16 -11.75
CA HIS A 216 -1.59 -9.45 -12.01
C HIS A 216 -2.47 -9.44 -13.26
N THR A 217 -3.31 -8.42 -13.43
CA THR A 217 -4.17 -8.27 -14.62
C THR A 217 -3.33 -8.22 -15.89
N LEU A 218 -2.23 -7.46 -15.87
CA LEU A 218 -1.33 -7.38 -17.01
C LEU A 218 -0.62 -8.70 -17.25
N GLN A 219 -0.12 -9.37 -16.20
CA GLN A 219 0.53 -10.67 -16.35
C GLN A 219 -0.42 -11.71 -16.96
N ASP A 220 -1.67 -11.79 -16.50
CA ASP A 220 -2.68 -12.69 -17.06
C ASP A 220 -2.94 -12.39 -18.55
N THR A 221 -2.97 -11.10 -18.93
CA THR A 221 -3.13 -10.71 -20.34
C THR A 221 -1.92 -11.07 -21.19
N LEU A 222 -0.70 -10.95 -20.64
CA LEU A 222 0.54 -11.35 -21.32
C LEU A 222 0.57 -12.86 -21.57
N GLU A 223 0.23 -13.66 -20.55
CA GLU A 223 0.17 -15.12 -20.66
C GLU A 223 -0.90 -15.57 -21.67
N LYS A 224 -2.04 -14.86 -21.72
CA LYS A 224 -3.10 -15.12 -22.71
C LYS A 224 -2.62 -14.84 -24.15
N ILE A 225 -1.93 -13.72 -24.38
CA ILE A 225 -1.41 -13.35 -25.71
C ILE A 225 -0.27 -14.31 -26.11
N GLU A 226 0.61 -14.65 -25.18
CA GLU A 226 1.69 -15.63 -25.41
C GLU A 226 1.13 -17.00 -25.78
N GLY A 227 0.09 -17.47 -25.08
CA GLY A 227 -0.60 -18.72 -25.39
C GLY A 227 -1.36 -18.72 -26.72
N GLY A 228 -1.64 -17.56 -27.30
CA GLY A 228 -2.28 -17.39 -28.60
C GLY A 228 -1.34 -17.49 -29.81
N LEU A 229 -0.02 -17.48 -29.57
CA LEU A 229 0.97 -17.47 -30.64
C LEU A 229 1.03 -18.78 -31.43
N ALA A 230 1.29 -18.66 -32.73
CA ALA A 230 1.45 -19.80 -33.61
C ALA A 230 2.69 -20.63 -33.24
N PRO A 231 2.66 -21.96 -33.44
CA PRO A 231 3.83 -22.82 -33.26
C PRO A 231 5.01 -22.36 -34.13
N ARG A 232 6.22 -22.49 -33.58
CA ARG A 232 7.45 -22.07 -34.28
C ARG A 232 7.86 -23.04 -35.40
N GLU A 233 7.43 -24.29 -35.30
CA GLU A 233 7.74 -25.32 -36.28
C GLU A 233 6.79 -25.26 -37.48
N PRO A 234 7.31 -25.39 -38.72
CA PRO A 234 6.47 -25.40 -39.91
C PRO A 234 5.60 -26.67 -39.95
N PRO A 235 4.41 -26.60 -40.57
CA PRO A 235 3.48 -27.73 -40.61
C PRO A 235 3.99 -28.93 -41.42
N VAL A 236 4.89 -28.70 -42.39
CA VAL A 236 5.44 -29.71 -43.29
C VAL A 236 6.88 -29.37 -43.70
N ASP A 237 7.64 -30.41 -44.05
CA ASP A 237 8.99 -30.30 -44.60
C ASP A 237 8.93 -30.16 -46.12
N ILE A 238 8.94 -28.90 -46.57
CA ILE A 238 8.80 -28.55 -47.99
C ILE A 238 9.96 -29.07 -48.84
N ALA A 239 11.18 -29.11 -48.28
CA ALA A 239 12.34 -29.62 -49.01
C ALA A 239 12.14 -31.10 -49.34
N LYS A 240 11.71 -31.89 -48.36
CA LYS A 240 11.42 -33.31 -48.55
C LYS A 240 10.32 -33.57 -49.60
N ILE A 241 9.28 -32.73 -49.63
CA ILE A 241 8.18 -32.85 -50.61
C ILE A 241 8.68 -32.54 -52.03
N LEU A 242 9.47 -31.49 -52.20
CA LEU A 242 10.03 -31.11 -53.50
C LEU A 242 11.05 -32.14 -54.00
N ASP A 243 11.91 -32.67 -53.12
CA ASP A 243 12.86 -33.74 -53.45
C ASP A 243 12.14 -35.01 -53.92
N LEU A 244 11.02 -35.35 -53.27
CA LEU A 244 10.16 -36.47 -53.68
C LEU A 244 9.54 -36.21 -55.06
N GLN A 245 8.98 -35.02 -55.29
CA GLN A 245 8.38 -34.67 -56.58
C GLN A 245 9.41 -34.64 -57.72
N GLU A 246 10.63 -34.17 -57.47
CA GLU A 246 11.71 -34.20 -58.46
C GLU A 246 12.10 -35.65 -58.78
N SER A 247 12.30 -36.49 -57.77
CA SER A 247 12.65 -37.91 -57.96
C SER A 247 11.56 -38.66 -58.73
N VAL A 248 10.29 -38.46 -58.39
CA VAL A 248 9.15 -39.10 -59.07
C VAL A 248 9.01 -38.55 -60.49
N GLY A 249 9.18 -37.24 -60.69
CA GLY A 249 9.12 -36.61 -62.01
C GLY A 249 10.20 -37.10 -62.97
N ILE A 250 11.42 -37.37 -62.47
CA ILE A 250 12.50 -37.99 -63.25
C ILE A 250 12.10 -39.41 -63.68
N HIS A 251 11.57 -40.22 -62.74
CA HIS A 251 11.13 -41.58 -63.04
C HIS A 251 10.02 -41.60 -64.10
N MET A 252 9.02 -40.72 -63.99
CA MET A 252 7.96 -40.59 -65.01
C MET A 252 8.51 -40.19 -66.39
N ALA A 253 9.53 -39.33 -66.44
CA ALA A 253 10.15 -38.93 -67.70
C ALA A 253 10.90 -40.10 -68.37
N GLU A 254 11.62 -40.90 -67.58
CA GLU A 254 12.31 -42.11 -68.04
C GLU A 254 11.30 -43.15 -68.60
N GLN A 255 10.17 -43.36 -67.91
CA GLN A 255 9.12 -44.25 -68.39
C GLN A 255 8.44 -43.74 -69.67
N LEU A 256 8.19 -42.44 -69.78
CA LEU A 256 7.61 -41.85 -70.98
C LEU A 256 8.57 -41.92 -72.19
N GLU A 257 9.87 -41.70 -71.97
CA GLU A 257 10.89 -41.89 -73.00
C GLU A 257 10.92 -43.36 -73.47
N GLY A 258 10.83 -44.32 -72.54
CA GLY A 258 10.68 -45.74 -72.84
C GLY A 258 9.46 -46.05 -73.70
N LEU A 259 8.29 -45.49 -73.38
CA LEU A 259 7.06 -45.64 -74.18
C LEU A 259 7.21 -45.04 -75.58
N ALA A 260 7.85 -43.88 -75.70
CA ALA A 260 8.08 -43.21 -76.98
C ALA A 260 9.02 -44.03 -77.88
N VAL A 261 10.13 -44.52 -77.32
CA VAL A 261 11.07 -45.40 -78.01
C VAL A 261 10.38 -46.70 -78.46
N HIS A 262 9.56 -47.31 -77.60
CA HIS A 262 8.81 -48.52 -77.95
C HIS A 262 7.78 -48.26 -79.08
N TYR A 263 7.04 -47.15 -79.03
CA TYR A 263 6.14 -46.77 -80.13
C TYR A 263 6.89 -46.58 -81.45
N GLU A 264 8.02 -45.85 -81.45
CA GLU A 264 8.85 -45.67 -82.64
C GLU A 264 9.39 -46.99 -83.19
N GLN A 265 9.74 -47.94 -82.31
CA GLN A 265 10.15 -49.30 -82.71
C GLN A 265 9.01 -50.07 -83.37
N MET A 266 7.80 -50.03 -82.79
CA MET A 266 6.62 -50.68 -83.38
C MET A 266 6.22 -50.05 -84.73
N GLU A 267 6.25 -48.72 -84.83
CA GLU A 267 5.94 -47.98 -86.07
C GLU A 267 6.95 -48.29 -87.17
N ARG A 268 8.25 -48.36 -86.82
CA ARG A 268 9.31 -48.76 -87.75
C ARG A 268 9.14 -50.20 -88.22
N ALA A 269 8.83 -51.13 -87.31
CA ALA A 269 8.59 -52.53 -87.63
C ALA A 269 7.38 -52.70 -88.57
N GLN A 270 6.30 -51.94 -88.36
CA GLN A 270 5.17 -51.92 -89.29
C GLN A 270 5.58 -51.40 -90.68
N GLY A 271 6.36 -50.32 -90.75
CA GLY A 271 6.85 -49.77 -92.02
C GLY A 271 7.77 -50.72 -92.80
N GLU A 272 8.64 -51.45 -92.10
CA GLU A 272 9.51 -52.49 -92.66
C GLU A 272 8.71 -53.71 -93.16
N SER A 273 7.66 -54.11 -92.43
CA SER A 273 6.72 -55.16 -92.85
C SER A 273 5.93 -54.75 -94.10
N GLU A 274 5.47 -53.49 -94.18
CA GLU A 274 4.79 -52.92 -95.35
C GLU A 274 5.72 -52.83 -96.58
N ALA A 275 7.03 -52.64 -96.36
CA ALA A 275 8.07 -52.66 -97.40
C ALA A 275 8.43 -54.08 -97.89
N GLY A 276 7.90 -55.12 -97.24
CA GLY A 276 8.07 -56.53 -97.61
C GLY A 276 9.22 -57.24 -96.92
N GLU A 277 9.76 -56.69 -95.83
CA GLU A 277 10.71 -57.39 -94.96
C GLU A 277 9.95 -58.39 -94.06
N ALA A 278 10.49 -59.59 -93.93
CA ALA A 278 9.91 -60.64 -93.09
C ALA A 278 10.64 -60.65 -91.74
N PHE A 279 9.90 -60.43 -90.66
CA PHE A 279 10.42 -60.52 -89.29
C PHE A 279 10.61 -61.97 -88.89
N HIS A 280 11.65 -62.23 -88.09
CA HIS A 280 11.78 -63.54 -87.47
C HIS A 280 10.76 -63.68 -86.33
N GLU A 281 10.33 -64.92 -86.07
CA GLU A 281 9.41 -65.23 -84.98
C GLU A 281 9.94 -64.76 -83.61
N GLU A 282 11.27 -64.75 -83.42
CA GLU A 282 11.90 -64.20 -82.21
C GLU A 282 11.67 -62.68 -82.08
N ASP A 283 11.75 -61.92 -83.17
CA ASP A 283 11.51 -60.47 -83.17
C ASP A 283 10.04 -60.17 -82.84
N LEU A 284 9.10 -60.93 -83.40
CA LEU A 284 7.66 -60.81 -83.11
C LEU A 284 7.33 -61.21 -81.66
N GLN A 285 8.04 -62.18 -81.08
CA GLN A 285 7.89 -62.55 -79.68
C GLN A 285 8.43 -61.49 -78.73
N GLU A 286 9.57 -60.86 -79.05
CA GLU A 286 10.13 -59.75 -78.28
C GLU A 286 9.18 -58.55 -78.28
N MET A 287 8.68 -58.15 -79.45
CA MET A 287 7.69 -57.06 -79.57
C MET A 287 6.39 -57.33 -78.80
N ASN A 288 5.89 -58.58 -78.84
CA ASN A 288 4.73 -58.98 -78.04
C ASN A 288 5.01 -58.87 -76.54
N ARG A 289 6.20 -59.31 -76.08
CA ARG A 289 6.56 -59.25 -74.66
C ARG A 289 6.63 -57.81 -74.17
N ASP A 290 7.29 -56.93 -74.91
CA ASP A 290 7.38 -55.51 -74.56
C ASP A 290 5.98 -54.86 -74.55
N THR A 291 5.11 -55.27 -75.48
CA THR A 291 3.71 -54.80 -75.53
C THR A 291 2.88 -55.31 -74.34
N GLU A 292 3.17 -56.52 -73.83
CA GLU A 292 2.56 -57.09 -72.61
C GLU A 292 3.04 -56.40 -71.32
N GLU A 293 4.21 -55.75 -71.34
CA GLU A 293 4.76 -54.98 -70.21
C GLU A 293 4.16 -53.57 -70.11
N LEU A 294 3.58 -53.02 -71.19
CA LEU A 294 2.98 -51.67 -71.22
C LEU A 294 1.95 -51.40 -70.10
N PRO A 295 1.03 -52.31 -69.74
CA PRO A 295 0.09 -52.07 -68.64
C PRO A 295 0.77 -51.91 -67.28
N VAL A 296 1.93 -52.56 -67.07
CA VAL A 296 2.71 -52.42 -65.82
C VAL A 296 3.37 -51.05 -65.78
N ILE A 297 4.00 -50.63 -66.88
CA ILE A 297 4.62 -49.29 -67.01
C ILE A 297 3.57 -48.19 -66.81
N LEU A 298 2.37 -48.34 -67.41
CA LEU A 298 1.27 -47.40 -67.18
C LEU A 298 0.76 -47.41 -65.74
N GLY A 299 0.80 -48.57 -65.07
CA GLY A 299 0.49 -48.69 -63.63
C GLY A 299 1.49 -47.89 -62.77
N GLU A 300 2.78 -48.04 -63.05
CA GLU A 300 3.86 -47.31 -62.36
C GLU A 300 3.77 -45.80 -62.61
N LEU A 301 3.53 -45.35 -63.86
CA LEU A 301 3.22 -43.95 -64.17
C LEU A 301 1.99 -43.43 -63.41
N GLY A 302 0.98 -44.29 -63.21
CA GLY A 302 -0.20 -43.98 -62.41
C GLY A 302 0.13 -43.78 -60.93
N ASP A 303 0.95 -44.66 -60.36
CA ASP A 303 1.42 -44.57 -58.97
C ASP A 303 2.27 -43.32 -58.72
N ASP A 304 3.17 -43.01 -59.66
CA ASP A 304 3.98 -41.78 -59.64
C ASP A 304 3.12 -40.52 -59.72
N PHE A 305 2.14 -40.50 -60.63
CA PHE A 305 1.16 -39.42 -60.70
C PHE A 305 0.44 -39.23 -59.35
N ASN A 306 -0.01 -40.32 -58.72
CA ASN A 306 -0.68 -40.28 -57.43
C ASN A 306 0.23 -39.77 -56.31
N ALA A 307 1.54 -40.06 -56.36
CA ALA A 307 2.52 -39.54 -55.41
C ALA A 307 2.72 -38.01 -55.56
N ILE A 308 2.76 -37.50 -56.80
CA ILE A 308 2.81 -36.06 -57.07
C ILE A 308 1.52 -35.37 -56.62
N ASP A 309 0.35 -35.98 -56.88
CA ASP A 309 -0.96 -35.47 -56.46
C ASP A 309 -1.08 -35.41 -54.93
N SER A 310 -0.65 -36.46 -54.22
CA SER A 310 -0.63 -36.49 -52.75
C SER A 310 0.27 -35.39 -52.17
N SER A 311 1.44 -35.18 -52.79
CA SER A 311 2.38 -34.11 -52.40
C SER A 311 1.77 -32.72 -52.61
N PHE A 312 1.03 -32.53 -53.70
CA PHE A 312 0.30 -31.29 -53.97
C PHE A 312 -0.80 -31.03 -52.93
N GLU A 313 -1.60 -32.05 -52.58
CA GLU A 313 -2.64 -31.95 -51.55
C GLU A 313 -2.06 -31.59 -50.17
N GLU A 314 -0.92 -32.19 -49.82
CA GLU A 314 -0.19 -31.91 -48.58
C GLU A 314 0.24 -30.43 -48.51
N LEU A 315 0.84 -29.90 -49.59
CA LEU A 315 1.23 -28.48 -49.68
C LEU A 315 0.02 -27.54 -49.63
N GLN A 316 -1.09 -27.91 -50.28
CA GLN A 316 -2.32 -27.11 -50.23
C GLN A 316 -2.92 -27.08 -48.81
N SER A 317 -2.88 -28.21 -48.10
CA SER A 317 -3.27 -28.29 -46.68
C SER A 317 -2.39 -27.40 -45.81
N ALA A 318 -1.07 -27.49 -45.97
CA ALA A 318 -0.11 -26.66 -45.27
C ALA A 318 -0.35 -25.16 -45.52
N ARG A 319 -0.63 -24.77 -46.76
CA ARG A 319 -0.96 -23.38 -47.11
C ARG A 319 -2.20 -22.87 -46.40
N ARG A 320 -3.26 -23.69 -46.31
CA ARG A 320 -4.47 -23.35 -45.55
C ARG A 320 -4.17 -23.14 -44.07
N VAL A 321 -3.43 -24.05 -43.47
CA VAL A 321 -3.00 -23.95 -42.06
C VAL A 321 -2.16 -22.69 -41.81
N SER A 322 -1.19 -22.39 -42.67
CA SER A 322 -0.39 -21.17 -42.56
C SER A 322 -1.25 -19.90 -42.73
N HIS A 323 -2.28 -19.91 -43.58
CA HIS A 323 -3.23 -18.81 -43.66
C HIS A 323 -4.04 -18.62 -42.37
N GLU A 324 -4.51 -19.70 -41.75
CA GLU A 324 -5.20 -19.64 -40.46
C GLU A 324 -4.28 -19.08 -39.36
N TYR A 325 -3.02 -19.51 -39.31
CA TYR A 325 -2.03 -18.94 -38.38
C TYR A 325 -1.82 -17.45 -38.63
N LEU A 326 -1.71 -17.02 -39.89
CA LEU A 326 -1.58 -15.61 -40.22
C LEU A 326 -2.81 -14.80 -39.78
N GLN A 327 -4.01 -15.38 -39.87
CA GLN A 327 -5.24 -14.73 -39.37
C GLN A 327 -5.21 -14.60 -37.85
N ARG A 328 -4.89 -15.67 -37.11
CA ARG A 328 -4.75 -15.61 -35.64
C ARG A 328 -3.70 -14.58 -35.22
N GLN A 329 -2.57 -14.49 -35.93
CA GLN A 329 -1.55 -13.49 -35.65
C GLN A 329 -2.05 -12.05 -35.84
N ARG A 330 -3.05 -11.80 -36.70
CA ARG A 330 -3.67 -10.47 -36.78
C ARG A 330 -4.50 -10.18 -35.53
N GLU A 331 -5.27 -11.16 -35.07
CA GLU A 331 -6.03 -11.06 -33.82
C GLU A 331 -5.07 -10.81 -32.64
N THR A 332 -3.92 -11.49 -32.60
CA THR A 332 -2.86 -11.24 -31.61
C THR A 332 -2.29 -9.83 -31.66
N LEU A 333 -2.16 -9.23 -32.86
CA LEU A 333 -1.73 -7.84 -32.99
C LEU A 333 -2.81 -6.86 -32.49
N ASP A 334 -4.08 -7.15 -32.75
CA ASP A 334 -5.20 -6.37 -32.21
C ASP A 334 -5.22 -6.46 -30.67
N ASP A 335 -4.99 -7.65 -30.10
CA ASP A 335 -4.85 -7.87 -28.65
C ASP A 335 -3.66 -7.08 -28.07
N LEU A 336 -2.55 -6.96 -28.83
CA LEU A 336 -1.37 -6.20 -28.42
C LEU A 336 -1.64 -4.68 -28.42
N ASP A 337 -2.40 -4.18 -29.39
CA ASP A 337 -2.82 -2.78 -29.44
C ASP A 337 -3.77 -2.46 -28.26
N GLU A 338 -4.71 -3.36 -27.94
CA GLU A 338 -5.57 -3.23 -26.76
C GLU A 338 -4.74 -3.24 -25.47
N LEU A 339 -3.80 -4.18 -25.34
CA LEU A 339 -2.87 -4.23 -24.21
C LEU A 339 -2.09 -2.91 -24.08
N GLY A 340 -1.61 -2.35 -25.18
CA GLY A 340 -0.91 -1.06 -25.19
C GLY A 340 -1.77 0.08 -24.65
N SER A 341 -3.06 0.12 -25.01
CA SER A 341 -4.02 1.09 -24.46
C SER A 341 -4.24 0.88 -22.96
N ILE A 342 -4.50 -0.36 -22.53
CA ILE A 342 -4.72 -0.71 -21.13
C ILE A 342 -3.51 -0.33 -20.27
N MET A 343 -2.30 -0.66 -20.73
CA MET A 343 -1.06 -0.30 -20.05
C MET A 343 -0.88 1.22 -19.97
N GLY A 344 -1.20 1.94 -21.04
CA GLY A 344 -1.16 3.40 -21.07
C GLY A 344 -2.06 4.02 -19.99
N ASP A 345 -3.32 3.55 -19.91
CA ASP A 345 -4.29 4.01 -18.93
C ASP A 345 -3.86 3.66 -17.50
N MET A 346 -3.36 2.43 -17.28
CA MET A 346 -2.86 1.98 -15.97
C MET A 346 -1.64 2.80 -15.52
N LEU A 347 -0.69 3.11 -16.41
CA LEU A 347 0.48 3.93 -16.09
C LEU A 347 0.10 5.38 -15.77
N GLN A 348 -0.83 5.95 -16.54
CA GLN A 348 -1.36 7.28 -16.24
C GLN A 348 -2.02 7.27 -14.86
N ARG A 349 -2.89 6.29 -14.60
CA ARG A 349 -3.61 6.19 -13.32
C ARG A 349 -2.66 5.96 -12.15
N GLN A 350 -1.62 5.14 -12.32
CA GLN A 350 -0.55 4.96 -11.34
C GLN A 350 0.14 6.29 -11.01
N THR A 351 0.41 7.12 -12.02
CA THR A 351 1.03 8.43 -11.82
C THR A 351 0.12 9.38 -11.04
N GLU A 352 -1.19 9.41 -11.36
CA GLU A 352 -2.18 10.18 -10.62
C GLU A 352 -2.25 9.74 -9.14
N ILE A 353 -2.23 8.43 -8.91
CA ILE A 353 -2.26 7.83 -7.57
C ILE A 353 -0.97 8.14 -6.79
N GLU A 354 0.19 8.14 -7.42
CA GLU A 354 1.44 8.56 -6.77
C GLU A 354 1.41 10.02 -6.32
N ILE A 355 0.79 10.90 -7.11
CA ILE A 355 0.61 12.31 -6.74
C ILE A 355 -0.37 12.42 -5.57
N GLU A 356 -1.55 11.81 -5.67
CA GLU A 356 -2.56 11.81 -4.60
C GLU A 356 -1.99 11.23 -3.30
N PHE A 357 -1.25 10.12 -3.39
CA PHE A 357 -0.59 9.49 -2.26
C PHE A 357 0.42 10.45 -1.61
N ALA A 358 1.25 11.15 -2.40
CA ALA A 358 2.23 12.08 -1.87
C ALA A 358 1.58 13.27 -1.16
N GLU A 359 0.49 13.81 -1.71
CA GLU A 359 -0.28 14.90 -1.11
C GLU A 359 -0.90 14.47 0.24
N ARG A 360 -1.61 13.34 0.27
CA ARG A 360 -2.20 12.80 1.49
C ARG A 360 -1.16 12.42 2.54
N LEU A 361 -0.05 11.81 2.11
CA LEU A 361 1.04 11.48 3.02
C LEU A 361 1.64 12.76 3.62
N GLN A 362 1.76 13.84 2.85
CA GLN A 362 2.21 15.12 3.37
C GLN A 362 1.24 15.70 4.41
N GLU A 363 -0.07 15.63 4.19
CA GLU A 363 -1.09 16.05 5.17
C GLU A 363 -0.96 15.26 6.48
N LEU A 364 -0.86 13.94 6.38
CA LEU A 364 -0.62 13.05 7.52
C LEU A 364 0.69 13.37 8.28
N HIS A 365 1.75 13.80 7.58
CA HIS A 365 2.97 14.27 8.24
C HIS A 365 2.75 15.56 9.03
N HIS A 366 1.93 16.49 8.55
CA HIS A 366 1.62 17.72 9.29
C HIS A 366 0.83 17.41 10.57
N GLN A 367 -0.17 16.54 10.49
CA GLN A 367 -0.93 16.12 11.68
C GLN A 367 -0.05 15.41 12.70
N LEU A 368 0.90 14.62 12.22
CA LEU A 368 1.87 13.96 13.08
C LEU A 368 2.76 15.00 13.81
N LEU A 369 3.19 16.08 13.13
CA LEU A 369 3.90 17.19 13.78
C LEU A 369 3.06 17.88 14.87
N ASP A 370 1.75 18.00 14.67
CA ASP A 370 0.86 18.60 15.68
C ASP A 370 0.81 17.72 16.96
N ILE A 371 0.81 16.39 16.80
CA ILE A 371 0.90 15.43 17.92
C ILE A 371 2.24 15.54 18.65
N ASP A 372 3.34 15.69 17.92
CA ASP A 372 4.66 15.91 18.51
C ASP A 372 4.70 17.25 19.29
N GLU A 373 4.18 18.34 18.72
CA GLU A 373 4.10 19.63 19.42
C GLU A 373 3.25 19.53 20.69
N LEU A 374 2.13 18.81 20.61
CA LEU A 374 1.27 18.56 21.76
C LEU A 374 2.01 17.80 22.87
N THR A 375 2.80 16.79 22.51
CA THR A 375 3.66 16.04 23.43
C THR A 375 4.65 16.97 24.15
N HIS A 376 5.34 17.85 23.41
CA HIS A 376 6.24 18.86 23.98
C HIS A 376 5.52 19.85 24.90
N ARG A 377 4.29 20.25 24.54
CA ARG A 377 3.45 21.13 25.35
C ARG A 377 3.09 20.48 26.68
N TYR A 378 2.77 19.18 26.70
CA TYR A 378 2.48 18.46 27.94
C TYR A 378 3.72 18.23 28.82
N HIS A 379 4.90 18.01 28.23
CA HIS A 379 6.15 18.05 28.99
C HIS A 379 6.36 19.41 29.67
N SER A 380 6.17 20.50 28.92
CA SER A 380 6.31 21.86 29.45
C SER A 380 5.26 22.18 30.52
N TYR A 381 4.03 21.70 30.35
CA TYR A 381 2.96 21.80 31.34
C TYR A 381 3.32 21.09 32.65
N GLN A 382 3.81 19.85 32.54
CA GLN A 382 4.28 19.06 33.67
C GLN A 382 5.40 19.76 34.45
N ASP A 383 6.40 20.29 33.74
CA ASP A 383 7.52 21.00 34.37
C ASP A 383 7.09 22.33 35.00
N SER A 384 6.17 23.03 34.37
CA SER A 384 5.60 24.28 34.90
C SER A 384 4.81 24.02 36.18
N TYR A 385 4.07 22.91 36.25
CA TYR A 385 3.37 22.50 37.46
C TYR A 385 4.33 22.21 38.62
N ARG A 386 5.43 21.47 38.36
CA ARG A 386 6.47 21.22 39.38
C ARG A 386 7.06 22.54 39.91
N LYS A 387 7.34 23.49 39.03
CA LYS A 387 7.83 24.82 39.41
C LYS A 387 6.80 25.62 40.22
N LEU A 388 5.52 25.52 39.86
CA LEU A 388 4.42 26.13 40.62
C LEU A 388 4.39 25.63 42.07
N LEU A 389 4.54 24.32 42.29
CA LEU A 389 4.58 23.75 43.63
C LEU A 389 5.72 24.34 44.48
N VAL A 390 6.93 24.42 43.91
CA VAL A 390 8.10 25.01 44.58
C VAL A 390 7.87 26.50 44.88
N GLU A 391 7.30 27.24 43.94
CA GLU A 391 7.04 28.68 44.09
C GLU A 391 5.99 28.97 45.17
N VAL A 392 4.90 28.20 45.24
CA VAL A 392 3.89 28.37 46.29
C VAL A 392 4.48 28.07 47.66
N ALA A 393 5.31 27.03 47.80
CA ALA A 393 6.03 26.77 49.05
C ALA A 393 6.99 27.90 49.43
N ARG A 394 7.70 28.47 48.46
CA ARG A 394 8.59 29.62 48.67
C ARG A 394 7.82 30.83 49.20
N ARG A 395 6.66 31.15 48.61
CA ARG A 395 5.80 32.26 49.07
C ARG A 395 5.29 32.04 50.48
N ARG A 396 4.89 30.81 50.81
CA ARG A 396 4.45 30.46 52.17
C ARG A 396 5.58 30.64 53.18
N HIS A 397 6.77 30.16 52.88
CA HIS A 397 7.92 30.35 53.77
C HIS A 397 8.23 31.83 54.02
N TYR A 398 8.16 32.66 52.99
CA TYR A 398 8.34 34.11 53.13
C TYR A 398 7.25 34.74 54.00
N LYS A 399 5.97 34.37 53.79
CA LYS A 399 4.85 34.81 54.63
C LYS A 399 5.06 34.42 56.09
N ASP A 400 5.41 33.16 56.36
CA ASP A 400 5.62 32.66 57.72
C ASP A 400 6.79 33.38 58.41
N ALA A 401 7.88 33.67 57.69
CA ALA A 401 9.00 34.44 58.19
C ALA A 401 8.61 35.90 58.51
N ALA A 402 7.85 36.55 57.64
CA ALA A 402 7.33 37.90 57.89
C ALA A 402 6.39 37.93 59.10
N ASP A 403 5.47 36.96 59.21
CA ASP A 403 4.56 36.80 60.35
C ASP A 403 5.35 36.57 61.66
N GLN A 404 6.44 35.80 61.62
CA GLN A 404 7.30 35.58 62.78
C GLN A 404 7.98 36.87 63.25
N ILE A 405 8.47 37.70 62.32
CA ILE A 405 9.07 39.01 62.63
C ILE A 405 8.02 39.93 63.27
N VAL A 406 6.82 40.02 62.69
CA VAL A 406 5.72 40.86 63.22
C VAL A 406 5.31 40.39 64.62
N ARG A 407 5.18 39.08 64.84
CA ARG A 407 4.89 38.51 66.17
C ARG A 407 6.00 38.82 67.17
N GLY A 408 7.26 38.70 66.77
CA GLY A 408 8.42 39.06 67.60
C GLY A 408 8.40 40.53 68.01
N MET A 409 8.19 41.43 67.05
CA MET A 409 8.07 42.87 67.29
C MET A 409 6.89 43.21 68.21
N MET A 410 5.71 42.62 67.98
CA MET A 410 4.55 42.79 68.87
C MET A 410 4.83 42.29 70.29
N SER A 411 5.51 41.15 70.45
CA SER A 411 5.89 40.62 71.75
C SER A 411 6.88 41.55 72.48
N GLN A 412 7.86 42.12 71.77
CA GLN A 412 8.81 43.08 72.33
C GLN A 412 8.11 44.38 72.76
N LEU A 413 7.22 44.93 71.92
CA LEU A 413 6.45 46.13 72.26
C LEU A 413 5.54 45.91 73.48
N GLN A 414 4.93 44.72 73.60
CA GLN A 414 4.13 44.34 74.77
C GLN A 414 4.99 44.24 76.03
N ALA A 415 6.17 43.62 75.95
CA ALA A 415 7.10 43.52 77.08
C ALA A 415 7.54 44.91 77.57
N MET A 416 7.95 45.81 76.67
CA MET A 416 8.33 47.19 77.02
C MET A 416 7.17 47.98 77.64
N THR A 417 5.96 47.80 77.11
CA THR A 417 4.75 48.44 77.66
C THR A 417 4.47 47.96 79.08
N GLU A 418 4.68 46.67 79.35
CA GLU A 418 4.48 46.06 80.66
C GLU A 418 5.56 46.46 81.68
N GLU A 419 6.83 46.51 81.26
CA GLU A 419 7.93 47.03 82.08
C GLU A 419 7.69 48.48 82.50
N GLU A 420 7.32 49.36 81.56
CA GLU A 420 6.99 50.76 81.86
C GLU A 420 5.74 50.86 82.76
N ARG A 421 4.74 49.97 82.56
CA ARG A 421 3.56 49.90 83.44
C ARG A 421 3.98 49.57 84.87
N GLN A 422 4.84 48.58 85.04
CA GLN A 422 5.35 48.16 86.35
C GLN A 422 6.12 49.30 87.03
N VAL A 423 7.03 49.97 86.30
CA VAL A 423 7.81 51.10 86.82
C VAL A 423 6.89 52.25 87.27
N ARG A 424 5.84 52.57 86.49
CA ARG A 424 4.85 53.59 86.88
C ARG A 424 4.03 53.19 88.09
N GLU A 425 3.63 51.92 88.19
CA GLU A 425 2.89 51.39 89.32
C GLU A 425 3.72 51.40 90.60
N ASP A 426 4.99 50.99 90.52
CA ASP A 426 5.93 51.03 91.64
C ASP A 426 6.15 52.48 92.10
N PHE A 427 6.39 53.41 91.16
CA PHE A 427 6.53 54.83 91.48
C PHE A 427 5.26 55.40 92.13
N ASN A 428 4.08 55.07 91.59
CA ASN A 428 2.81 55.57 92.13
C ASN A 428 2.49 54.94 93.50
N ALA A 429 2.86 53.68 93.73
CA ALA A 429 2.73 53.02 95.01
C ALA A 429 3.63 53.65 96.09
N GLU A 430 4.89 53.98 95.73
CA GLU A 430 5.86 54.57 96.65
C GLU A 430 5.60 56.06 96.95
N HIS A 431 5.27 56.84 95.92
CA HIS A 431 5.22 58.30 96.01
C HIS A 431 3.82 58.91 95.82
N GLY A 432 2.87 58.18 95.23
CA GLY A 432 1.56 58.72 94.83
C GLY A 432 0.72 59.24 95.99
N GLN A 433 0.80 58.65 97.18
CA GLN A 433 0.05 59.11 98.37
C GLN A 433 0.44 60.53 98.84
N HIS A 434 1.63 60.98 98.44
CA HIS A 434 2.18 62.29 98.82
C HIS A 434 2.05 63.33 97.69
N LEU A 435 1.52 62.94 96.54
CA LEU A 435 1.36 63.80 95.37
C LEU A 435 -0.12 64.12 95.17
N PRO A 436 -0.51 65.42 95.20
CA PRO A 436 -1.86 65.83 94.81
C PRO A 436 -2.16 65.41 93.37
N SER A 437 -3.36 64.85 93.13
CA SER A 437 -3.76 64.30 91.83
C SER A 437 -3.76 65.31 90.67
N ASP A 438 -3.71 66.61 90.98
CA ASP A 438 -3.72 67.74 90.05
C ASP A 438 -2.31 68.23 89.63
N ILE A 439 -1.24 67.76 90.28
CA ILE A 439 0.13 68.19 89.95
C ILE A 439 0.61 67.66 88.59
N CYS A 440 0.18 66.45 88.22
CA CYS A 440 0.49 65.83 86.93
C CYS A 440 -0.57 64.79 86.54
N VAL A 441 -1.49 65.17 85.65
CA VAL A 441 -2.59 64.31 85.12
C VAL A 441 -2.12 63.10 84.28
N PHE A 442 -0.80 62.97 84.07
CA PHE A 442 -0.21 61.89 83.30
C PHE A 442 0.34 60.76 84.16
N ILE A 443 0.49 60.98 85.48
CA ILE A 443 1.11 60.02 86.41
C ILE A 443 0.28 58.73 86.55
N GLU A 444 -1.04 58.82 86.41
CA GLU A 444 -1.98 57.67 86.47
C GLU A 444 -2.32 57.09 85.08
N ARG A 445 -1.79 57.64 83.99
CA ARG A 445 -2.13 57.15 82.65
C ARG A 445 -1.36 55.88 82.31
N MET A 446 -2.07 54.90 81.76
CA MET A 446 -1.44 53.69 81.21
C MET A 446 -0.41 54.05 80.13
N PRO A 447 0.68 53.28 80.01
CA PRO A 447 1.65 53.46 78.94
C PRO A 447 0.99 53.33 77.55
N THR A 448 1.55 54.01 76.56
CA THR A 448 1.09 53.94 75.17
C THR A 448 1.20 52.51 74.65
N ARG A 449 0.09 51.96 74.14
CA ARG A 449 0.06 50.64 73.49
C ARG A 449 0.27 50.81 71.99
N TRP A 450 1.15 50.00 71.43
CA TRP A 450 1.40 49.95 70.00
C TRP A 450 0.70 48.74 69.38
N GLU A 451 0.17 48.90 68.16
CA GLU A 451 -0.45 47.83 67.39
C GLU A 451 0.11 47.84 65.96
N VAL A 452 0.56 46.68 65.51
CA VAL A 452 1.08 46.47 64.15
C VAL A 452 0.05 45.65 63.39
N ARG A 453 -0.42 46.16 62.25
CA ARG A 453 -1.39 45.48 61.36
C ARG A 453 -0.87 45.45 59.93
N ALA A 454 -1.21 44.40 59.19
CA ALA A 454 -1.00 44.34 57.75
C ALA A 454 -1.80 45.47 57.07
N LEU A 455 -1.22 46.06 56.01
CA LEU A 455 -1.86 47.14 55.26
C LEU A 455 -2.94 46.59 54.31
N ASP A 456 -2.74 45.37 53.81
CA ASP A 456 -3.68 44.71 52.91
C ASP A 456 -4.88 44.17 53.68
N THR A 457 -6.07 44.45 53.16
CA THR A 457 -7.35 44.09 53.79
C THR A 457 -7.61 42.58 53.77
N GLU A 458 -6.98 41.86 52.84
CA GLU A 458 -7.07 40.41 52.69
C GLU A 458 -5.71 39.78 52.90
N LEU A 459 -5.59 38.91 53.91
CA LEU A 459 -4.39 38.13 54.13
C LEU A 459 -4.25 37.11 53.00
N GLU A 460 -3.07 37.05 52.38
CA GLU A 460 -2.76 36.07 51.32
C GLU A 460 -2.95 34.65 51.87
N ASN A 461 -3.99 33.94 51.41
CA ASN A 461 -4.27 32.57 51.82
C ASN A 461 -3.59 31.61 50.84
N LEU A 462 -2.39 31.15 51.20
CA LEU A 462 -1.64 30.17 50.41
C LEU A 462 -2.03 28.74 50.81
N PRO A 463 -2.25 27.85 49.83
CA PRO A 463 -2.63 26.47 50.10
C PRO A 463 -1.50 25.68 50.79
N ASP A 464 -1.89 24.71 51.64
CA ASP A 464 -0.93 23.78 52.25
C ASP A 464 -0.53 22.69 51.25
N ILE A 465 0.76 22.60 50.94
CA ILE A 465 1.30 21.60 50.02
C ILE A 465 1.95 20.49 50.84
N PRO A 466 1.55 19.22 50.64
CA PRO A 466 2.20 18.08 51.28
C PRO A 466 3.71 18.03 51.02
N ALA A 467 4.48 17.72 52.08
CA ALA A 467 5.94 17.71 52.04
C ALA A 467 6.52 16.71 51.02
N ASP A 468 5.83 15.59 50.77
CA ASP A 468 6.25 14.59 49.80
C ASP A 468 6.14 15.09 48.34
N LEU A 469 5.05 15.80 48.01
CA LEU A 469 4.90 16.44 46.68
C LEU A 469 5.95 17.55 46.48
N LEU A 470 6.26 18.30 47.54
CA LEU A 470 7.32 19.31 47.49
C LEU A 470 8.71 18.69 47.32
N SER A 471 9.01 17.58 48.02
CA SER A 471 10.29 16.89 47.85
C SER A 471 10.46 16.36 46.43
N ALA A 472 9.43 15.70 45.88
CA ALA A 472 9.46 15.22 44.50
C ALA A 472 9.61 16.35 43.47
N ALA A 473 8.95 17.49 43.70
CA ALA A 473 9.08 18.66 42.82
C ALA A 473 10.47 19.31 42.91
N LYS A 474 11.06 19.41 44.10
CA LYS A 474 12.42 19.94 44.31
C LYS A 474 13.48 19.06 43.65
N ASP A 475 13.40 17.75 43.85
CA ASP A 475 14.33 16.77 43.27
C ASP A 475 14.28 16.81 41.73
N ALA A 476 13.09 16.96 41.14
CA ALA A 476 12.91 17.03 39.70
C ALA A 476 13.34 18.38 39.08
N THR A 477 13.26 19.48 39.83
CA THR A 477 13.59 20.84 39.33
C THR A 477 15.04 21.26 39.58
N GLY A 478 15.82 20.45 40.30
CA GLY A 478 17.21 20.77 40.66
C GLY A 478 17.33 22.02 41.52
N PHE A 479 16.28 22.34 42.29
CA PHE A 479 16.23 23.57 43.09
C PHE A 479 17.16 23.43 44.30
N GLU A 480 18.38 23.95 44.21
CA GLU A 480 19.26 24.08 45.37
C GLU A 480 18.67 25.09 46.37
N ASP A 481 18.55 24.69 47.64
CA ASP A 481 18.03 25.45 48.79
C ASP A 481 18.81 26.78 49.09
N GLY A 482 19.75 27.19 48.22
CA GLY A 482 20.71 28.29 48.43
C GLY A 482 20.20 29.70 48.12
N ARG A 483 18.92 29.89 47.76
CA ARG A 483 18.30 31.23 47.67
C ARG A 483 17.19 31.40 48.72
N MET A 484 17.52 31.08 49.96
CA MET A 484 16.81 31.64 51.10
C MET A 484 16.89 33.19 51.04
N PRO A 485 15.80 33.91 51.31
CA PRO A 485 15.84 35.36 51.40
C PRO A 485 16.85 35.78 52.50
N PRO A 486 17.66 36.84 52.26
CA PRO A 486 18.67 37.27 53.23
C PRO A 486 17.97 37.79 54.49
N GLY A 487 18.18 37.11 55.62
CA GLY A 487 17.63 37.56 56.90
C GLY A 487 17.51 36.52 58.01
N ALA A 488 17.63 35.22 57.71
CA ALA A 488 17.49 34.16 58.72
C ALA A 488 18.78 33.85 59.54
N GLU A 489 19.92 34.44 59.19
CA GLU A 489 21.22 34.14 59.84
C GLU A 489 21.61 35.10 60.98
N SER A 490 20.74 36.04 61.37
CA SER A 490 21.06 36.92 62.49
C SER A 490 19.83 37.30 63.30
N LEU A 491 19.42 36.38 64.17
CA LEU A 491 18.70 36.66 65.41
C LEU A 491 19.10 35.64 66.49
#